data_AF-A0A9D6D4F9-F1
#
_entry.id   AF-A0A9D6D4F9-F1
#
_cell.length_a   1.000
_cell.length_b   1.000
_cell.length_c   1.000
_cell.angle_alpha   90.00
_cell.angle_beta   90.00
_cell.angle_gamma   90.00
#
_symmetry.space_group_name_H-M   'P 1'
#
loop_
_entity.id
_entity.type
_entity.pdbx_description
1 polymer ?
#
loop_
_entity_poly.entity_id
_entity_poly.type
_entity_poly.pdbx_seq_one_letter_code
_entity_poly.pdbx_strand_id
1 'polypeptide(L)'
;MRAREFVCLLGPSGCGKSTFLYILGGFVAASAGTVLIDGKPVGPPGPDRGIIFQEYALFPWLTVLDNVMYGIRGGASPEGRRARAEAL
;
A
#
# COMPACT_ATOMS: atom_id res chain seq x y z
N MET A 1 -5.31 -7.78 14.66
CA MET A 1 -3.86 -7.67 14.41
C MET A 1 -3.29 -6.72 15.43
N ARG A 2 -2.15 -7.04 16.03
CA ARG A 2 -1.49 -6.18 17.00
C ARG A 2 -0.53 -5.24 16.28
N ALA A 3 -0.24 -4.09 16.90
CA ALA A 3 0.78 -3.20 16.39
C ALA A 3 2.13 -3.96 16.27
N ARG A 4 2.83 -3.77 15.14
CA ARG A 4 4.11 -4.42 14.82
C ARG A 4 4.04 -5.95 14.69
N GLU A 5 2.86 -6.50 14.43
CA GLU A 5 2.69 -7.92 14.14
C GLU A 5 2.88 -8.18 12.64
N PHE A 6 3.61 -9.26 12.32
CA PHE A 6 3.68 -9.78 10.96
C PHE A 6 2.71 -10.94 10.81
N VAL A 7 1.73 -10.81 9.91
CA VAL A 7 0.68 -11.81 9.68
C VAL A 7 0.80 -12.35 8.26
N CYS A 8 0.73 -13.68 8.13
CA CYS A 8 0.72 -14.36 6.84
C CYS A 8 -0.67 -14.93 6.54
N LEU A 9 -1.13 -14.77 5.30
CA LEU A 9 -2.37 -15.38 4.80
C LEU A 9 -2.03 -16.51 3.83
N LEU A 10 -2.28 -17.75 4.25
CA LEU A 10 -1.95 -18.96 3.49
C LEU A 10 -3.21 -19.61 2.90
N GLY A 11 -3.12 -20.09 1.66
CA GLY A 11 -4.16 -20.87 1.01
C GLY A 11 -3.90 -21.11 -0.48
N PRO A 12 -4.61 -22.07 -1.12
CA PRO A 12 -4.40 -22.46 -2.51
C PRO A 12 -4.70 -21.31 -3.50
N SER A 13 -4.29 -21.45 -4.76
CA SER A 13 -4.64 -20.47 -5.79
C SER A 13 -6.16 -20.31 -5.90
N GLY A 14 -6.64 -19.09 -6.11
CA GLY A 14 -8.08 -18.81 -6.23
C GLY A 14 -8.86 -18.74 -4.91
N CYS A 15 -8.26 -18.98 -3.73
CA CYS A 15 -8.99 -18.89 -2.45
C CYS A 15 -9.34 -17.46 -1.98
N GLY A 16 -9.10 -16.44 -2.81
CA GLY A 16 -9.51 -15.06 -2.52
C GLY A 16 -8.50 -14.20 -1.74
N LYS A 17 -7.24 -14.64 -1.56
CA LYS A 17 -6.20 -13.87 -0.85
C LYS A 17 -6.03 -12.45 -1.41
N SER A 18 -5.85 -12.33 -2.73
CA SER A 18 -5.65 -11.03 -3.38
C SER A 18 -6.90 -10.16 -3.24
N THR A 19 -8.09 -10.75 -3.38
CA THR A 19 -9.36 -10.06 -3.11
C THR A 19 -9.42 -9.52 -1.69
N PHE A 20 -9.03 -10.32 -0.69
CA PHE A 20 -8.99 -9.89 0.69
C PHE A 20 -8.00 -8.74 0.92
N LEU A 21 -6.79 -8.82 0.35
CA LEU A 21 -5.81 -7.73 0.43
C LEU A 21 -6.31 -6.46 -0.28
N TYR A 22 -7.05 -6.58 -1.37
CA TYR A 22 -7.66 -5.43 -2.06
C TYR A 22 -8.80 -4.80 -1.27
N ILE A 23 -9.57 -5.59 -0.53
CA ILE A 23 -10.56 -5.08 0.43
C ILE A 23 -9.86 -4.31 1.55
N LEU A 24 -8.80 -4.86 2.15
CA LEU A 24 -7.99 -4.15 3.15
C LEU A 24 -7.40 -2.84 2.59
N GLY A 25 -7.01 -2.86 1.31
CA GLY A 25 -6.53 -1.71 0.56
C GLY A 25 -7.60 -0.70 0.15
N GLY A 26 -8.88 -1.03 0.31
CA GLY A 26 -10.02 -0.22 -0.14
C GLY A 26 -10.17 -0.12 -1.66
N PHE A 27 -9.51 -0.98 -2.43
CA PHE A 27 -9.66 -1.06 -3.89
C PHE A 27 -10.96 -1.77 -4.30
N VAL A 28 -11.45 -2.66 -3.45
CA VAL A 28 -12.69 -3.43 -3.64
C VAL A 28 -13.53 -3.31 -2.38
N ALA A 29 -14.82 -3.00 -2.51
CA ALA A 29 -15.74 -2.98 -1.37
C ALA A 29 -16.10 -4.41 -0.94
N ALA A 30 -16.15 -4.65 0.38
CA ALA A 30 -16.68 -5.90 0.90
C ALA A 30 -18.20 -5.98 0.65
N SER A 31 -18.67 -7.11 0.14
CA SER A 31 -20.12 -7.32 -0.06
C SER A 31 -20.90 -7.44 1.25
N ALA A 32 -20.23 -7.86 2.33
CA ALA A 32 -20.78 -7.95 3.68
C ALA A 32 -19.67 -7.86 4.73
N GLY A 33 -20.05 -7.56 5.97
CA GLY A 33 -19.11 -7.40 7.09
C GLY A 33 -18.44 -6.03 7.11
N THR A 34 -17.48 -5.86 8.01
CA THR A 34 -16.75 -4.59 8.17
C THR A 34 -15.29 -4.86 8.49
N VAL A 35 -14.41 -4.11 7.85
CA VAL A 35 -12.97 -4.09 8.13
C VAL A 35 -12.62 -2.78 8.79
N LEU A 36 -11.88 -2.86 9.91
CA LEU A 36 -11.41 -1.70 10.66
C LEU A 36 -9.89 -1.64 10.61
N ILE A 37 -9.35 -0.46 10.28
CA ILE A 37 -7.93 -0.12 10.45
C ILE A 37 -7.87 1.01 11.47
N ASP A 38 -7.10 0.82 12.54
CA ASP A 38 -7.01 1.76 13.67
C ASP A 38 -8.39 2.19 14.22
N GLY A 39 -9.31 1.23 14.29
CA GLY A 39 -10.68 1.43 14.77
C GLY A 39 -11.63 2.15 13.80
N LYS A 40 -11.16 2.51 12.60
CA LYS A 40 -11.96 3.20 11.58
C LYS A 40 -12.32 2.26 10.43
N PRO A 41 -13.54 2.35 9.88
CA PRO A 41 -13.91 1.61 8.67
C PRO A 41 -12.94 1.90 7.53
N VAL A 42 -12.57 0.86 6.80
CA VAL A 42 -11.76 1.02 5.58
C VAL A 42 -12.54 1.84 4.55
N GLY A 43 -11.98 2.99 4.18
CA GLY A 43 -12.44 3.82 3.07
C GLY A 43 -11.67 3.52 1.77
N PRO A 44 -11.75 4.41 0.76
CA PRO A 44 -10.95 4.32 -0.47
C PRO A 44 -9.43 4.29 -0.21
N PRO A 45 -8.60 3.85 -1.17
CA PRO A 45 -7.14 3.79 -1.02
C PRO A 45 -6.54 5.13 -0.60
N GLY A 46 -5.58 5.12 0.33
CA GLY A 46 -4.99 6.31 0.92
C GLY A 46 -3.52 6.11 1.31
N PRO A 47 -2.80 7.21 1.63
CA PRO A 47 -1.38 7.17 1.97
C PRO A 47 -1.08 6.55 3.34
N ASP A 48 -2.11 6.27 4.13
CA ASP A 48 -2.05 5.56 5.41
C ASP A 48 -1.67 4.07 5.28
N ARG A 49 -1.68 3.54 4.05
CA ARG A 49 -1.41 2.12 3.78
C ARG A 49 -0.60 1.91 2.50
N GLY A 50 0.43 1.10 2.60
CA GLY A 50 1.19 0.61 1.45
C GLY A 50 0.65 -0.73 0.96
N ILE A 51 0.46 -0.86 -0.36
CA ILE A 51 0.18 -2.15 -1.00
C ILE A 51 1.27 -2.46 -2.01
N ILE A 52 1.71 -3.72 -1.97
CA ILE A 52 2.62 -4.29 -2.95
C ILE A 52 1.80 -5.31 -3.75
N PHE A 53 1.66 -5.05 -5.03
CA PHE A 53 0.91 -5.92 -5.94
C PHE A 53 1.76 -7.12 -6.35
N GLN A 54 1.09 -8.21 -6.74
CA GLN A 54 1.76 -9.40 -7.28
C GLN A 54 2.43 -9.11 -8.63
N GLU A 55 1.86 -8.20 -9.42
CA GLU A 55 2.47 -7.68 -10.64
C GLU A 55 3.32 -6.44 -10.34
N TYR A 56 4.35 -6.21 -11.15
CA TYR A 56 5.23 -5.07 -11.01
C TYR A 56 4.46 -3.75 -11.20
N ALA A 57 4.36 -2.95 -10.14
CA ALA A 57 3.84 -1.59 -10.18
C ALA A 57 4.98 -0.56 -10.28
N LEU A 58 5.91 -0.77 -11.22
CA LEU A 58 7.01 0.16 -11.49
C LEU A 58 6.70 1.04 -12.69
N PHE A 59 7.21 2.27 -12.69
CA PHE A 59 7.23 3.14 -13.84
C PHE A 59 8.46 2.78 -14.70
N PRO A 60 8.28 2.12 -15.86
CA PRO A 60 9.40 1.61 -16.64
C PRO A 60 10.25 2.71 -17.28
N TRP A 61 9.74 3.94 -17.34
CA TRP A 61 10.45 5.12 -17.84
C TRP A 61 11.17 5.94 -16.75
N LEU A 62 11.14 5.50 -15.49
CA LEU A 62 11.83 6.16 -14.38
C LEU A 62 13.06 5.34 -13.95
N THR A 63 14.08 6.03 -13.45
CA THR A 63 15.21 5.36 -12.79
C THR A 63 14.73 4.64 -11.52
N VAL A 64 15.57 3.75 -10.97
CA VAL A 64 15.27 3.08 -9.68
C VAL A 64 15.03 4.13 -8.59
N LEU A 65 15.90 5.13 -8.48
CA LEU A 65 15.74 6.22 -7.51
C LEU A 65 14.44 6.99 -7.76
N ASP A 66 14.12 7.32 -9.01
CA ASP A 66 12.89 8.05 -9.33
C ASP A 66 11.62 7.27 -8.99
N ASN A 67 11.63 5.94 -9.15
CA ASN A 67 10.53 5.06 -8.74
C ASN A 67 10.32 5.09 -7.22
N VAL A 68 11.40 4.92 -6.44
CA VAL A 68 11.34 4.99 -4.97
C VAL A 68 10.86 6.36 -4.51
N MET A 69 11.35 7.42 -5.15
CA MET A 69 11.00 8.80 -4.81
C MET A 69 9.59 9.19 -5.24
N TYR A 70 8.94 8.46 -6.15
CA TYR A 70 7.65 8.83 -6.71
C TYR A 70 6.58 9.06 -5.63
N GLY A 71 6.48 8.16 -4.65
CA GLY A 71 5.53 8.27 -3.54
C GLY A 71 5.78 9.47 -2.60
N ILE A 72 6.99 10.03 -2.63
CA ILE A 72 7.41 11.17 -1.79
C ILE A 72 7.12 12.51 -2.47
N ARG A 73 6.90 12.53 -3.79
CA ARG A 73 6.72 13.76 -4.59
C ARG A 73 5.48 14.58 -4.19
N GLY A 74 4.47 13.95 -3.57
CA GLY A 74 3.17 14.54 -3.24
C GLY A 74 3.12 15.58 -2.10
N GLY A 75 4.20 16.32 -1.83
CA GLY A 75 4.14 17.37 -0.79
C GLY A 75 5.44 18.08 -0.41
N ALA A 76 6.53 17.98 -1.19
CA ALA A 76 7.81 18.61 -0.85
C ALA A 76 8.45 19.35 -2.03
N SER A 77 9.15 20.45 -1.72
CA SER A 77 10.02 21.16 -2.67
C SER A 77 11.07 20.20 -3.25
N PRO A 78 11.71 20.52 -4.40
CA PRO A 78 12.82 19.73 -4.94
C PRO A 78 13.91 19.41 -3.90
N GLU A 79 14.24 20.34 -2.99
CA GLU A 79 15.19 20.09 -1.90
C GLU A 79 14.62 19.16 -0.83
N GLY A 80 13.35 19.36 -0.43
CA GLY A 80 12.67 18.51 0.54
C GLY A 80 12.47 17.07 0.05
N ARG A 81 12.43 16.87 -1.28
CA ARG A 81 12.44 15.54 -1.90
C ARG A 81 13.80 14.85 -1.72
N ARG A 82 14.91 15.54 -1.98
CA ARG A 82 16.27 14.98 -1.80
C ARG A 82 16.57 14.66 -0.33
N ALA A 83 16.27 15.58 0.58
CA ALA A 83 16.49 15.37 2.01
C ALA A 83 15.70 14.17 2.58
N ARG A 84 14.48 13.92 2.08
CA ARG A 84 13.70 12.72 2.45
C ARG A 84 14.21 11.43 1.80
N ALA A 85 14.87 11.52 0.64
CA ALA A 85 15.48 10.37 -0.03
C ALA A 85 16.68 9.84 0.76
N GLU A 86 17.51 10.75 1.27
CA GLU A 86 18.76 10.44 1.98
C GLU A 86 18.55 10.00 3.44
N ALA A 87 17.33 10.18 3.97
CA ALA A 87 16.95 9.79 5.32
C ALA A 87 16.32 8.39 5.42
N LEU A 88 16.17 7.69 4.29
CA LEU A 88 15.75 6.29 4.18
C LEU A 88 16.98 5.37 4.12
#